data_AF-A0AAV4A7T2-F1
#
_entry.id   AF-A0AAV4A7T2-F1
#
_cell.length_a   1.000
_cell.length_b   1.000
_cell.length_c   1.000
_cell.angle_alpha   90.00
_cell.angle_beta   90.00
_cell.angle_gamma   90.00
#
_symmetry.space_group_name_H-M   'P 1'
#
loop_
_entity.id
_entity.type
_entity.pdbx_description
1 polymer ?
#
loop_
_entity_poly.entity_id
_entity_poly.type
_entity_poly.pdbx_seq_one_letter_code
_entity_poly.pdbx_strand_id
1 'polypeptide(L)'
;MAASITKSMFTSALRPNLNHITQARSLYCLNPWFPSVPTANNYMQIRHRNKKQRVKDNTVQTTKDKKFISKKEKKKAVASITAVEKSTILADKPVDNVWIRKFYPPPRFSLEEAVQRHQAFAQPAMLNNLKGLIYLDMRLDFTTKKKTKFLGNIRASLRLPHEFPYGSPPNILVFCKSEENVNLAVSLGAKQAGTPQDIIKQINEGVINPKDFEHVLCTSDCANEILSVRSHFRDRFPQRAKGNIGPDLKEMWDLFYYGYCYESTKLADAIGHLQVPLGLVEQPVEELGENFKSYVDHICQHRPVALGPFIQSMKVLAPPSPEEFIIRVEDYVPGFKSEDVDSDAEEEAEALGQ
;
A
#
# COMPACT_ATOMS: atom_id res chain seq x y z
N MET A 1 -47.10 60.51 -34.58
CA MET A 1 -46.36 59.96 -35.74
C MET A 1 -46.08 58.50 -35.39
N ALA A 2 -46.92 57.55 -35.85
CA ALA A 2 -46.78 56.80 -37.12
C ALA A 2 -45.44 56.03 -37.15
N ALA A 3 -45.31 54.73 -37.38
CA ALA A 3 -46.16 53.60 -37.81
C ALA A 3 -45.46 52.32 -37.27
N SER A 4 -46.09 51.26 -36.78
CA SER A 4 -47.03 50.31 -37.40
C SER A 4 -46.39 49.37 -38.44
N ILE A 5 -46.78 48.08 -38.34
CA ILE A 5 -46.89 47.05 -39.41
C ILE A 5 -45.62 46.23 -39.74
N THR A 6 -45.61 44.89 -39.85
CA THR A 6 -46.55 43.79 -39.56
C THR A 6 -45.89 42.44 -39.96
N LYS A 7 -46.42 41.33 -39.40
CA LYS A 7 -46.81 40.05 -40.08
C LYS A 7 -45.69 39.21 -40.72
N SER A 8 -45.75 37.89 -40.84
CA SER A 8 -46.64 36.76 -40.49
C SER A 8 -46.03 35.57 -41.28
N MET A 9 -46.22 34.28 -41.05
CA MET A 9 -47.42 33.44 -40.92
C MET A 9 -46.87 32.00 -40.80
N PHE A 10 -47.39 31.18 -39.87
CA PHE A 10 -48.25 30.00 -40.14
C PHE A 10 -47.56 28.89 -40.96
N THR A 11 -47.55 27.62 -40.55
CA THR A 11 -48.64 26.63 -40.36
C THR A 11 -47.91 25.29 -40.06
N SER A 12 -48.41 24.20 -39.48
CA SER A 12 -49.70 23.77 -38.94
C SER A 12 -49.55 22.29 -38.53
N ALA A 13 -50.07 21.93 -37.35
CA ALA A 13 -50.96 20.77 -37.13
C ALA A 13 -50.35 19.34 -37.24
N LEU A 14 -50.78 18.30 -36.51
CA LEU A 14 -52.11 17.87 -36.08
C LEU A 14 -52.00 16.94 -34.85
N ARG A 15 -52.95 17.04 -33.91
CA ARG A 15 -53.50 15.90 -33.14
C ARG A 15 -54.86 15.53 -33.79
N PRO A 16 -55.37 14.29 -33.64
CA PRO A 16 -56.40 14.01 -32.61
C PRO A 16 -56.26 12.58 -32.01
N ASN A 17 -56.56 12.28 -30.73
CA ASN A 17 -57.86 12.13 -30.04
C ASN A 17 -58.82 11.09 -30.64
N LEU A 18 -59.10 9.99 -29.92
CA LEU A 18 -60.47 9.51 -29.60
C LEU A 18 -60.50 8.19 -28.79
N ASN A 19 -61.50 8.16 -27.90
CA ASN A 19 -61.88 7.14 -26.92
C ASN A 19 -62.55 5.90 -27.55
N HIS A 20 -62.60 4.78 -26.82
CA HIS A 20 -63.75 3.85 -26.62
C HIS A 20 -63.28 2.68 -25.74
N ILE A 21 -63.72 2.55 -24.48
CA ILE A 21 -64.90 1.80 -23.99
C ILE A 21 -64.94 0.34 -24.50
N THR A 22 -64.72 -0.64 -23.60
CA THR A 22 -65.69 -1.70 -23.27
C THR A 22 -65.17 -2.61 -22.15
N GLN A 23 -66.02 -2.81 -21.14
CA GLN A 23 -65.94 -3.84 -20.11
C GLN A 23 -66.66 -5.10 -20.59
N ALA A 24 -66.20 -6.29 -20.19
CA ALA A 24 -67.02 -7.48 -19.87
C ALA A 24 -66.11 -8.55 -19.26
N ARG A 25 -66.19 -8.84 -17.96
CA ARG A 25 -67.08 -9.81 -17.29
C ARG A 25 -66.76 -11.28 -17.59
N SER A 26 -66.42 -12.00 -16.51
CA SER A 26 -67.01 -13.30 -16.08
C SER A 26 -66.80 -14.49 -17.02
N LEU A 27 -66.27 -15.63 -16.57
CA LEU A 27 -67.00 -16.57 -15.70
C LEU A 27 -66.06 -17.54 -14.99
N TYR A 28 -66.38 -17.78 -13.72
CA TYR A 28 -66.05 -18.98 -12.98
C TYR A 28 -67.03 -20.10 -13.38
N CYS A 29 -66.51 -21.28 -13.71
CA CYS A 29 -67.21 -22.57 -13.55
C CYS A 29 -66.14 -23.68 -13.67
N LEU A 30 -65.72 -24.24 -12.54
CA LEU A 30 -66.22 -25.49 -11.94
C LEU A 30 -65.44 -26.72 -12.44
N ASN A 31 -64.74 -27.33 -11.47
CA ASN A 31 -64.10 -28.64 -11.58
C ASN A 31 -65.07 -29.73 -12.03
N PRO A 32 -64.53 -30.78 -12.67
CA PRO A 32 -64.92 -32.14 -12.30
C PRO A 32 -63.71 -32.95 -11.82
N TRP A 33 -63.93 -33.60 -10.69
CA TRP A 33 -63.11 -34.58 -10.00
C TRP A 33 -63.06 -35.92 -10.76
N PHE A 34 -61.88 -36.51 -10.96
CA PHE A 34 -61.65 -37.95 -11.17
C PHE A 34 -60.20 -38.32 -10.80
N PRO A 35 -59.89 -39.59 -10.46
CA PRO A 35 -59.08 -39.95 -9.30
C PRO A 35 -57.68 -40.45 -9.69
N SER A 36 -56.86 -40.59 -8.65
CA SER A 36 -55.47 -41.04 -8.65
C SER A 36 -55.18 -42.38 -9.32
N VAL A 37 -54.10 -42.43 -10.11
CA VAL A 37 -53.20 -43.59 -10.22
C VAL A 37 -51.75 -43.08 -10.25
N PRO A 38 -50.82 -43.63 -9.44
CA PRO A 38 -49.43 -43.23 -9.45
C PRO A 38 -48.64 -44.09 -10.45
N THR A 39 -48.01 -43.46 -11.44
CA THR A 39 -46.96 -44.11 -12.22
C THR A 39 -45.78 -43.16 -12.37
N ALA A 40 -44.68 -43.58 -11.76
CA ALA A 40 -43.38 -43.00 -11.93
C ALA A 40 -42.99 -42.95 -13.41
N ASN A 41 -42.47 -41.81 -13.85
CA ASN A 41 -41.28 -41.75 -14.68
C ASN A 41 -40.81 -40.29 -14.78
N ASN A 42 -39.84 -39.96 -13.95
CA ASN A 42 -38.99 -38.77 -14.13
C ASN A 42 -38.20 -38.95 -15.44
N TYR A 43 -38.76 -38.52 -16.56
CA TYR A 43 -37.95 -38.21 -17.73
C TYR A 43 -37.18 -36.92 -17.44
N MET A 44 -35.96 -37.08 -16.93
CA MET A 44 -34.98 -36.02 -16.95
C MET A 44 -34.78 -35.55 -18.40
N GLN A 45 -35.10 -34.30 -18.69
CA GLN A 45 -34.67 -33.65 -19.93
C GLN A 45 -33.13 -33.54 -19.92
N ILE A 46 -32.48 -34.46 -20.62
CA ILE A 46 -31.03 -34.40 -20.88
C ILE A 46 -30.81 -33.20 -21.82
N ARG A 47 -30.37 -32.06 -21.27
CA ARG A 47 -29.84 -30.97 -22.08
C ARG A 47 -28.55 -31.42 -22.72
N HIS A 48 -28.61 -31.88 -23.98
CA HIS A 48 -27.42 -32.12 -24.79
C HIS A 48 -26.63 -30.82 -24.93
N ARG A 49 -25.53 -30.71 -24.16
CA ARG A 49 -24.60 -29.60 -24.28
C ARG A 49 -23.81 -29.80 -25.57
N ASN A 50 -24.23 -29.14 -26.66
CA ASN A 50 -23.47 -29.10 -27.91
C ASN A 50 -22.06 -28.56 -27.63
N LYS A 51 -21.09 -29.48 -27.49
CA LYS A 51 -19.68 -29.16 -27.35
C LYS A 51 -19.13 -28.93 -28.74
N LYS A 52 -19.44 -27.77 -29.34
CA LYS A 52 -18.70 -27.32 -30.53
C LYS A 52 -17.23 -27.28 -30.16
N GLN A 53 -16.38 -28.05 -30.85
CA GLN A 53 -14.94 -27.96 -30.71
C GLN A 53 -14.54 -26.53 -31.07
N ARG A 54 -14.14 -25.78 -30.06
CA ARG A 54 -13.55 -24.46 -30.24
C ARG A 54 -12.18 -24.70 -30.86
N VAL A 55 -12.03 -24.45 -32.16
CA VAL A 55 -10.72 -24.44 -32.82
C VAL A 55 -9.87 -23.42 -32.07
N LYS A 56 -8.84 -23.89 -31.38
CA LYS A 56 -7.86 -23.01 -30.76
C LYS A 56 -7.00 -22.48 -31.90
N ASP A 57 -6.97 -21.16 -32.06
CA ASP A 57 -5.96 -20.51 -32.87
C ASP A 57 -4.58 -20.98 -32.37
N ASN A 58 -3.71 -21.39 -33.30
CA ASN A 58 -2.37 -21.86 -33.00
C ASN A 58 -1.56 -20.74 -32.33
N THR A 59 -1.63 -20.71 -31.00
CA THR A 59 -0.73 -19.89 -30.19
C THR A 59 0.66 -20.47 -30.42
N VAL A 60 1.55 -19.67 -31.00
CA VAL A 60 2.97 -19.99 -31.15
C VAL A 60 3.48 -20.47 -29.78
N GLN A 61 3.73 -21.78 -29.67
CA GLN A 61 4.37 -22.36 -28.50
C GLN A 61 5.82 -21.88 -28.52
N THR A 62 6.07 -20.71 -27.93
CA THR A 62 7.43 -20.43 -27.44
C THR A 62 7.64 -21.37 -26.27
N THR A 63 8.24 -22.53 -26.54
CA THR A 63 8.83 -23.42 -25.54
C THR A 63 9.95 -22.66 -24.83
N LYS A 64 9.57 -21.78 -23.90
CA LYS A 64 10.48 -21.39 -22.83
C LYS A 64 10.53 -22.60 -21.91
N ASP A 65 11.45 -23.51 -22.19
CA ASP A 65 11.84 -24.58 -21.29
C ASP A 65 12.24 -23.95 -19.96
N LYS A 66 11.28 -23.81 -19.05
CA LYS A 66 11.54 -23.45 -17.66
C LYS A 66 12.15 -24.70 -17.04
N LYS A 67 13.46 -24.90 -17.26
CA LYS A 67 14.25 -25.90 -16.55
C LYS A 67 13.94 -25.73 -15.06
N PHE A 68 13.41 -26.78 -14.45
CA PHE A 68 13.10 -26.80 -13.04
C PHE A 68 14.42 -26.76 -12.27
N ILE A 69 14.85 -25.57 -11.87
CA ILE A 69 16.05 -25.40 -11.03
C ILE A 69 15.66 -25.75 -9.61
N SER A 70 16.35 -26.75 -9.02
CA SER A 70 16.05 -27.20 -7.66
C SER A 70 16.31 -26.08 -6.64
N LYS A 71 15.57 -26.09 -5.52
CA LYS A 71 15.79 -25.11 -4.43
C LYS A 71 17.24 -25.15 -3.89
N LYS A 72 17.90 -26.30 -3.99
CA LYS A 72 19.30 -26.48 -3.55
C LYS A 72 20.27 -25.80 -4.50
N GLU A 73 20.03 -25.86 -5.82
CA GLU A 73 20.84 -25.16 -6.83
C GLU A 73 20.65 -23.65 -6.77
N LYS A 74 19.42 -23.16 -6.54
CA LYS A 74 19.19 -21.71 -6.32
C LYS A 74 19.94 -21.19 -5.09
N LYS A 75 19.91 -21.95 -3.97
CA LYS A 75 20.67 -21.60 -2.76
C LYS A 75 22.18 -21.63 -3.00
N LYS A 76 22.70 -22.62 -3.72
CA LYS A 76 24.11 -22.69 -4.09
C LYS A 76 24.54 -21.54 -5.00
N ALA A 77 23.70 -21.16 -5.98
CA ALA A 77 23.96 -20.03 -6.86
C ALA A 77 24.00 -18.69 -6.11
N VAL A 78 23.03 -18.46 -5.21
CA VAL A 78 23.03 -17.25 -4.35
C VAL A 78 24.25 -17.24 -3.43
N ALA A 79 24.57 -18.37 -2.80
CA ALA A 79 25.75 -18.49 -1.94
C ALA A 79 27.07 -18.27 -2.72
N SER A 80 27.17 -18.76 -3.96
CA SER A 80 28.35 -18.50 -4.79
C SER A 80 28.48 -17.05 -5.21
N ILE A 81 27.37 -16.34 -5.48
CA ILE A 81 27.41 -14.91 -5.80
C ILE A 81 27.87 -14.11 -4.58
N THR A 82 27.31 -14.38 -3.39
CA THR A 82 27.72 -13.73 -2.14
C THR A 82 29.16 -14.07 -1.76
N ALA A 83 29.62 -15.31 -2.02
CA ALA A 83 31.01 -15.70 -1.78
C ALA A 83 31.99 -15.00 -2.75
N VAL A 84 31.60 -14.81 -4.01
CA VAL A 84 32.39 -14.07 -5.01
C VAL A 84 32.50 -12.59 -4.62
N GLU A 85 31.41 -11.96 -4.15
CA GLU A 85 31.43 -10.57 -3.65
C GLU A 85 32.35 -10.40 -2.43
N LYS A 86 32.39 -11.40 -1.53
CA LYS A 86 33.34 -11.41 -0.40
C LYS A 86 34.79 -11.65 -0.84
N SER A 87 35.02 -12.46 -1.86
CA SER A 87 36.38 -12.79 -2.34
C SER A 87 37.14 -11.62 -2.99
N THR A 88 36.43 -10.55 -3.38
CA THR A 88 37.04 -9.35 -3.96
C THR A 88 37.52 -8.32 -2.93
N ILE A 89 37.21 -8.52 -1.65
CA ILE A 89 37.52 -7.57 -0.58
C ILE A 89 38.91 -7.92 -0.02
N LEU A 90 39.81 -6.95 0.03
CA LEU A 90 41.18 -7.13 0.53
C LEU A 90 41.23 -7.05 2.07
N ALA A 91 40.53 -6.06 2.64
CA ALA A 91 40.41 -5.82 4.06
C ALA A 91 39.14 -5.01 4.37
N ASP A 92 38.71 -5.00 5.64
CA ASP A 92 37.51 -4.27 6.06
C ASP A 92 37.72 -2.75 6.12
N LYS A 93 38.92 -2.31 6.51
CA LYS A 93 39.30 -0.90 6.59
C LYS A 93 40.60 -0.65 5.82
N PRO A 94 40.68 0.44 5.05
CA PRO A 94 41.91 0.84 4.40
C PRO A 94 42.92 1.34 5.45
N VAL A 95 44.19 0.98 5.27
CA VAL A 95 45.30 1.48 6.09
C VAL A 95 45.76 2.85 5.60
N ASP A 96 45.79 3.03 4.28
CA ASP A 96 46.24 4.25 3.62
C ASP A 96 45.12 5.29 3.52
N ASN A 97 45.51 6.57 3.41
CA ASN A 97 44.58 7.69 3.20
C ASN A 97 43.94 7.69 1.80
N VAL A 98 44.57 7.02 0.83
CA VAL A 98 44.07 6.90 -0.55
C VAL A 98 44.01 5.43 -0.90
N TRP A 99 42.82 4.94 -1.18
CA TRP A 99 42.58 3.54 -1.52
C TRP A 99 41.57 3.41 -2.65
N ILE A 100 41.61 2.26 -3.32
CA ILE A 100 40.67 1.97 -4.40
C ILE A 100 39.39 1.38 -3.77
N ARG A 101 38.29 2.14 -3.88
CA ARG A 101 36.96 1.78 -3.32
C ARG A 101 36.50 0.35 -3.64
N LYS A 102 36.89 -0.22 -4.78
CA LYS A 102 36.47 -1.56 -5.22
C LYS A 102 36.93 -2.69 -4.27
N PHE A 103 38.07 -2.52 -3.60
CA PHE A 103 38.68 -3.58 -2.78
C PHE A 103 38.28 -3.51 -1.30
N TYR A 104 37.41 -2.57 -0.93
CA TYR A 104 36.99 -2.34 0.44
C TYR A 104 35.47 -2.25 0.52
N PRO A 105 34.86 -2.67 1.64
CA PRO A 105 33.43 -2.49 1.83
C PRO A 105 33.09 -0.98 1.87
N PRO A 106 31.89 -0.59 1.42
CA PRO A 106 31.47 0.79 1.53
C PRO A 106 31.42 1.21 3.00
N PRO A 107 31.91 2.42 3.35
CA PRO A 107 31.91 2.88 4.73
C PRO A 107 30.47 3.04 5.23
N ARG A 108 30.27 2.71 6.51
CA ARG A 108 29.00 2.92 7.24
C ARG A 108 29.15 4.14 8.12
N PHE A 109 28.22 5.08 7.99
CA PHE A 109 28.21 6.35 8.70
C PHE A 109 27.18 6.34 9.84
N SER A 110 27.33 7.26 10.79
CA SER A 110 26.23 7.64 11.67
C SER A 110 25.20 8.46 10.89
N LEU A 111 23.98 8.57 11.43
CA LEU A 111 22.96 9.43 10.82
C LEU A 111 23.44 10.88 10.73
N GLU A 112 24.05 11.38 11.80
CA GLU A 112 24.52 12.77 11.90
C GLU A 112 25.57 13.08 10.83
N GLU A 113 26.57 12.21 10.66
CA GLU A 113 27.59 12.36 9.64
C GLU A 113 26.99 12.31 8.23
N ALA A 114 26.02 11.43 7.98
CA ALA A 114 25.36 11.33 6.68
C ALA A 114 24.57 12.60 6.35
N VAL A 115 23.85 13.16 7.32
CA VAL A 115 23.09 14.42 7.17
C VAL A 115 24.03 15.60 6.94
N GLN A 116 25.10 15.72 7.74
CA GLN A 116 26.09 16.80 7.59
C GLN A 116 26.77 16.78 6.21
N ARG A 117 27.08 15.59 5.68
CA ARG A 117 27.64 15.45 4.33
C ARG A 117 26.65 15.90 3.25
N HIS A 118 25.38 15.50 3.37
CA HIS A 118 24.32 15.96 2.47
C HIS A 118 24.10 17.48 2.56
N GLN A 119 24.17 18.06 3.77
CA GLN A 119 24.11 19.50 3.99
C GLN A 119 25.28 20.24 3.35
N ALA A 120 26.50 19.72 3.50
CA ALA A 120 27.69 20.28 2.85
C ALA A 120 27.56 20.26 1.33
N PHE A 121 27.02 19.18 0.76
CA PHE A 121 26.81 19.05 -0.69
C PHE A 121 25.67 19.94 -1.22
N ALA A 122 24.65 20.20 -0.40
CA ALA A 122 23.53 21.06 -0.75
C ALA A 122 23.83 22.57 -0.69
N GLN A 123 25.02 22.96 -0.21
CA GLN A 123 25.43 24.36 -0.12
C GLN A 123 25.26 25.08 -1.48
N PRO A 124 24.95 26.40 -1.47
CA PRO A 124 24.76 27.18 -2.69
C PRO A 124 25.94 27.15 -3.66
N ALA A 125 27.17 26.97 -3.14
CA ALA A 125 28.38 26.86 -3.94
C ALA A 125 28.50 25.54 -4.73
N MET A 126 27.74 24.50 -4.34
CA MET A 126 27.76 23.17 -4.96
C MET A 126 26.46 22.90 -5.74
N LEU A 127 25.42 22.37 -5.07
CA LEU A 127 24.15 22.03 -5.71
C LEU A 127 23.05 23.09 -5.54
N ASN A 128 23.18 23.99 -4.57
CA ASN A 128 22.15 24.98 -4.24
C ASN A 128 20.75 24.37 -4.01
N ASN A 129 20.67 23.36 -3.14
CA ASN A 129 19.44 22.62 -2.86
C ASN A 129 19.19 22.45 -1.36
N LEU A 130 19.30 23.53 -0.59
CA LEU A 130 19.04 23.51 0.86
C LEU A 130 17.60 23.14 1.21
N LYS A 131 16.64 23.51 0.35
CA LYS A 131 15.23 23.13 0.47
C LYS A 131 14.92 21.73 -0.10
N GLY A 132 15.95 20.97 -0.45
CA GLY A 132 15.81 19.60 -0.93
C GLY A 132 15.28 18.67 0.16
N LEU A 133 14.64 17.58 -0.25
CA LEU A 133 14.20 16.53 0.66
C LEU A 133 15.30 15.49 0.86
N ILE A 134 15.50 15.10 2.11
CA ILE A 134 16.29 13.93 2.49
C ILE A 134 15.35 12.73 2.57
N TYR A 135 15.74 11.63 1.94
CA TYR A 135 15.05 10.35 2.00
C TYR A 135 15.88 9.33 2.78
N LEU A 136 15.17 8.51 3.56
CA LEU A 136 15.67 7.28 4.13
C LEU A 136 15.21 6.11 3.25
N ASP A 137 16.17 5.38 2.70
CA ASP A 137 15.92 4.16 1.97
C ASP A 137 16.30 2.95 2.83
N MET A 138 15.38 2.00 2.94
CA MET A 138 15.47 0.86 3.84
C MET A 138 15.19 -0.43 3.09
N ARG A 139 16.02 -1.43 3.39
CA ARG A 139 15.80 -2.81 2.98
C ARG A 139 15.26 -3.60 4.17
N LEU A 140 14.07 -4.18 4.01
CA LEU A 140 13.34 -4.87 5.06
C LEU A 140 13.36 -6.39 4.87
N ASP A 141 13.35 -7.13 5.97
CA ASP A 141 13.22 -8.58 6.00
C ASP A 141 11.74 -9.01 6.18
N PHE A 142 11.13 -9.52 5.12
CA PHE A 142 9.74 -9.98 5.12
C PHE A 142 9.59 -11.45 5.52
N THR A 143 10.66 -12.10 6.00
CA THR A 143 10.56 -13.46 6.52
C THR A 143 9.73 -13.51 7.79
N THR A 144 8.85 -14.53 7.87
CA THR A 144 8.08 -14.84 9.08
C THR A 144 8.62 -16.10 9.74
N LYS A 145 8.07 -16.47 10.91
CA LYS A 145 8.38 -17.74 11.61
C LYS A 145 8.30 -18.96 10.69
N LYS A 146 7.41 -18.94 9.69
CA LYS A 146 7.25 -20.02 8.70
C LYS A 146 7.99 -19.66 7.41
N LYS A 147 8.92 -20.51 7.00
CA LYS A 147 9.75 -20.32 5.78
C LYS A 147 8.96 -20.15 4.47
N THR A 148 7.71 -20.59 4.41
CA THR A 148 6.84 -20.49 3.22
C THR A 148 5.90 -19.30 3.25
N LYS A 149 5.77 -18.60 4.39
CA LYS A 149 4.89 -17.45 4.55
C LYS A 149 5.74 -16.20 4.69
N PHE A 150 5.47 -15.23 3.84
CA PHE A 150 6.16 -13.93 3.87
C PHE A 150 5.18 -12.83 4.25
N LEU A 151 5.72 -11.75 4.81
CA LEU A 151 4.94 -10.57 5.16
C LEU A 151 4.35 -9.92 3.90
N GLY A 152 3.18 -9.30 4.02
CA GLY A 152 2.57 -8.50 2.96
C GLY A 152 3.31 -7.17 2.75
N ASN A 153 2.85 -6.38 1.78
CA ASN A 153 3.28 -4.98 1.73
C ASN A 153 2.75 -4.27 2.99
N ILE A 154 3.61 -3.50 3.61
CA ILE A 154 3.28 -2.64 4.74
C ILE A 154 2.85 -1.30 4.19
N ARG A 155 1.69 -0.83 4.62
CA ARG A 155 1.22 0.53 4.38
C ARG A 155 0.71 1.08 5.70
N ALA A 156 1.37 2.12 6.18
CA ALA A 156 1.07 2.76 7.45
C ALA A 156 1.26 4.27 7.36
N SER A 157 0.67 4.97 8.32
CA SER A 157 0.69 6.43 8.42
C SER A 157 1.25 6.79 9.78
N LEU A 158 2.20 7.71 9.81
CA LEU A 158 2.87 8.14 11.04
C LEU A 158 2.93 9.66 11.06
N ARG A 159 2.52 10.26 12.19
CA ARG A 159 2.79 11.67 12.45
C ARG A 159 4.20 11.81 13.01
N LEU A 160 5.01 12.65 12.37
CA LEU A 160 6.36 12.94 12.83
C LEU A 160 6.36 14.03 13.91
N PRO A 161 7.36 14.05 14.81
CA PRO A 161 7.52 15.13 15.77
C PRO A 161 7.85 16.47 15.09
N HIS A 162 8.71 16.45 14.06
CA HIS A 162 9.07 17.64 13.29
C HIS A 162 8.50 17.58 11.89
N GLU A 163 7.42 18.33 11.68
CA GLU A 163 6.71 18.40 10.41
C GLU A 163 7.49 19.25 9.38
N PHE A 164 7.46 18.82 8.13
CA PHE A 164 8.08 19.50 6.99
C PHE A 164 7.17 19.42 5.76
N PRO A 165 7.26 20.41 4.84
CA PRO A 165 6.41 20.44 3.66
C PRO A 165 6.69 19.25 2.74
N TYR A 166 5.71 18.35 2.62
CA TYR A 166 5.80 17.16 1.77
C TYR A 166 4.51 16.95 1.00
N GLY A 167 4.62 17.05 -0.33
CA GLY A 167 3.52 16.75 -1.24
C GLY A 167 2.33 17.71 -1.13
N SER A 168 1.22 17.26 -1.70
CA SER A 168 -0.08 17.92 -1.62
C SER A 168 -0.91 17.31 -0.49
N PRO A 169 -1.88 18.05 0.08
CA PRO A 169 -2.77 17.48 1.10
C PRO A 169 -3.48 16.23 0.55
N PRO A 170 -3.57 15.14 1.33
CA PRO A 170 -4.13 13.89 0.86
C PRO A 170 -5.64 14.00 0.64
N ASN A 171 -6.15 13.33 -0.39
CA ASN A 171 -7.58 13.22 -0.61
C ASN A 171 -8.17 12.18 0.36
N ILE A 172 -8.95 12.64 1.33
CA ILE A 172 -9.55 11.79 2.38
C ILE A 172 -11.05 11.59 2.11
N LEU A 173 -11.49 10.32 2.19
CA LEU A 173 -12.89 9.91 2.22
C LEU A 173 -13.27 9.50 3.64
N VAL A 174 -14.39 10.00 4.17
CA VAL A 174 -14.84 9.71 5.54
C VAL A 174 -16.20 9.02 5.54
N PHE A 175 -16.29 7.87 6.20
CA PHE A 175 -17.53 7.13 6.46
C PHE A 175 -18.06 7.42 7.87
N CYS A 176 -19.21 8.07 7.95
CA CYS A 176 -19.85 8.48 9.21
C CYS A 176 -21.35 8.20 9.18
N LYS A 177 -21.90 7.65 10.28
CA LYS A 177 -23.35 7.45 10.43
C LYS A 177 -24.02 8.61 11.14
N SER A 178 -23.35 9.18 12.15
CA SER A 178 -23.80 10.38 12.84
C SER A 178 -23.66 11.62 11.95
N GLU A 179 -24.71 12.42 11.86
CA GLU A 179 -24.73 13.68 11.11
C GLU A 179 -23.71 14.68 11.66
N GLU A 180 -23.48 14.68 12.99
CA GLU A 180 -22.48 15.52 13.64
C GLU A 180 -21.07 15.26 13.09
N ASN A 181 -20.71 13.98 12.97
CA ASN A 181 -19.42 13.56 12.44
C ASN A 181 -19.30 13.80 10.92
N VAL A 182 -20.42 13.79 10.18
CA VAL A 182 -20.43 14.18 8.77
C VAL A 182 -20.15 15.68 8.63
N ASN A 183 -20.83 16.52 9.41
CA ASN A 183 -20.62 17.97 9.41
C ASN A 183 -19.18 18.34 9.83
N LEU A 184 -18.63 17.61 10.80
CA LEU A 184 -17.24 17.76 11.23
C LEU A 184 -16.26 17.37 10.12
N ALA A 185 -16.49 16.26 9.40
CA ALA A 185 -15.65 15.88 8.27
C ALA A 185 -15.68 16.94 7.16
N VAL A 186 -16.85 17.51 6.87
CA VAL A 186 -17.01 18.57 5.86
C VAL A 186 -16.29 19.85 6.30
N SER A 187 -16.38 20.23 7.57
CA SER A 187 -15.70 21.43 8.09
C SER A 187 -14.18 21.31 8.10
N LEU A 188 -13.65 20.09 8.30
CA LEU A 188 -12.22 19.79 8.17
C LEU A 188 -11.72 19.77 6.71
N GLY A 189 -12.63 19.83 5.73
CA GLY A 189 -12.27 19.84 4.31
C GLY A 189 -12.12 18.45 3.69
N ALA A 190 -12.83 17.44 4.20
CA ALA A 190 -12.89 16.13 3.54
C ALA A 190 -13.41 16.26 2.11
N LYS A 191 -12.75 15.59 1.15
CA LYS A 191 -13.17 15.59 -0.25
C LYS A 191 -14.57 15.02 -0.42
N GLN A 192 -14.88 13.98 0.36
CA GLN A 192 -16.22 13.43 0.47
C GLN A 192 -16.43 12.88 1.89
N ALA A 193 -17.60 13.16 2.45
CA ALA A 193 -18.08 12.58 3.68
C ALA A 193 -19.54 12.18 3.52
N GLY A 194 -19.99 11.18 4.27
CA GLY A 194 -21.38 10.74 4.23
C GLY A 194 -21.62 9.40 4.89
N THR A 195 -22.87 8.97 4.81
CA THR A 195 -23.27 7.65 5.31
C THR A 195 -22.67 6.54 4.43
N PRO A 196 -22.41 5.35 5.01
CA PRO A 196 -21.91 4.22 4.23
C PRO A 196 -22.81 3.91 3.03
N GLN A 197 -24.12 3.91 3.22
CA GLN A 197 -25.06 3.54 2.16
C GLN A 197 -25.01 4.49 0.96
N ASP A 198 -24.90 5.80 1.20
CA ASP A 198 -24.89 6.79 0.12
C ASP A 198 -23.59 6.75 -0.68
N ILE A 199 -22.45 6.67 0.02
CA ILE A 199 -21.14 6.57 -0.64
C ILE A 199 -21.03 5.25 -1.41
N ILE A 200 -21.52 4.12 -0.86
CA ILE A 200 -21.51 2.83 -1.55
C ILE A 200 -22.32 2.89 -2.85
N LYS A 201 -23.51 3.52 -2.82
CA LYS A 201 -24.31 3.75 -4.03
C LYS A 201 -23.55 4.58 -5.07
N GLN A 202 -22.95 5.70 -4.65
CA GLN A 202 -22.17 6.57 -5.53
C GLN A 202 -20.94 5.88 -6.13
N ILE A 203 -20.29 4.97 -5.41
CA ILE A 203 -19.19 4.15 -5.93
C ILE A 203 -19.72 3.15 -6.97
N ASN A 204 -20.85 2.50 -6.71
CA ASN A 204 -21.45 1.53 -7.63
C ASN A 204 -21.96 2.20 -8.93
N GLU A 205 -22.49 3.41 -8.82
CA GLU A 205 -22.92 4.24 -9.94
C GLU A 205 -21.72 4.85 -10.71
N GLY A 206 -20.52 4.85 -10.12
CA GLY A 206 -19.30 5.37 -10.73
C GLY A 206 -19.12 6.88 -10.62
N VAL A 207 -19.90 7.55 -9.76
CA VAL A 207 -19.75 8.99 -9.46
C VAL A 207 -18.44 9.23 -8.70
N ILE A 208 -18.11 8.31 -7.78
CA ILE A 208 -16.92 8.37 -6.94
C ILE A 208 -15.94 7.30 -7.39
N ASN A 209 -14.73 7.72 -7.76
CA ASN A 209 -13.64 6.81 -8.06
C ASN A 209 -12.83 6.47 -6.80
N PRO A 210 -12.78 5.20 -6.37
CA PRO A 210 -12.01 4.76 -5.18
C PRO A 210 -10.49 4.97 -5.29
N LYS A 211 -9.99 5.29 -6.48
CA LYS A 211 -8.57 5.57 -6.75
C LYS A 211 -8.19 7.01 -6.44
N ASP A 212 -9.16 7.92 -6.40
CA ASP A 212 -8.91 9.34 -6.21
C ASP A 212 -8.63 9.69 -4.74
N PHE A 213 -8.91 8.75 -3.84
CA PHE A 213 -8.70 8.87 -2.40
C PHE A 213 -7.47 8.09 -1.97
N GLU A 214 -6.61 8.78 -1.23
CA GLU A 214 -5.40 8.21 -0.66
C GLU A 214 -5.67 7.55 0.69
N HIS A 215 -6.52 8.19 1.49
CA HIS A 215 -6.96 7.68 2.79
C HIS A 215 -8.47 7.57 2.88
N VAL A 216 -8.88 6.51 3.56
CA VAL A 216 -10.27 6.23 3.88
C VAL A 216 -10.37 6.11 5.38
N LEU A 217 -11.22 6.93 5.98
CA LEU A 217 -11.49 6.95 7.41
C LEU A 217 -12.90 6.43 7.65
N CYS A 218 -13.09 5.73 8.77
CA CYS A 218 -14.39 5.18 9.12
C CYS A 218 -14.60 5.27 10.63
N THR A 219 -15.73 5.82 11.04
CA THR A 219 -16.14 5.78 12.45
C THR A 219 -16.46 4.34 12.87
N SER A 220 -16.26 4.02 14.16
CA SER A 220 -16.43 2.64 14.68
C SER A 220 -17.80 2.03 14.34
N ASP A 221 -18.86 2.84 14.31
CA ASP A 221 -20.24 2.42 14.07
C ASP A 221 -20.48 1.91 12.64
N CYS A 222 -19.71 2.44 11.68
CA CYS A 222 -19.86 2.15 10.25
C CYS A 222 -19.08 0.92 9.79
N ALA A 223 -18.22 0.34 10.65
CA ALA A 223 -17.24 -0.67 10.26
C ALA A 223 -17.84 -1.92 9.58
N ASN A 224 -19.07 -2.32 9.96
CA ASN A 224 -19.73 -3.49 9.40
C ASN A 224 -20.38 -3.22 8.03
N GLU A 225 -20.89 -2.01 7.80
CA GLU A 225 -21.62 -1.65 6.57
C GLU A 225 -20.67 -1.47 5.37
N ILE A 226 -19.45 -1.00 5.63
CA ILE A 226 -18.42 -0.74 4.61
C ILE A 226 -17.76 -2.01 4.04
N LEU A 227 -18.04 -3.21 4.58
CA LEU A 227 -17.43 -4.46 4.12
C LEU A 227 -17.71 -4.76 2.64
N SER A 228 -18.84 -4.29 2.11
CA SER A 228 -19.22 -4.41 0.70
C SER A 228 -18.21 -3.75 -0.26
N VAL A 229 -17.61 -2.62 0.14
CA VAL A 229 -16.66 -1.86 -0.68
C VAL A 229 -15.20 -2.28 -0.51
N ARG A 230 -14.94 -3.32 0.29
CA ARG A 230 -13.57 -3.83 0.53
C ARG A 230 -12.81 -4.14 -0.75
N SER A 231 -13.50 -4.70 -1.76
CA SER A 231 -12.89 -5.03 -3.06
C SER A 231 -12.39 -3.81 -3.83
N HIS A 232 -13.08 -2.66 -3.69
CA HIS A 232 -12.75 -1.42 -4.39
C HIS A 232 -11.49 -0.75 -3.83
N PHE A 233 -11.33 -0.72 -2.50
CA PHE A 233 -10.22 -0.04 -1.84
C PHE A 233 -8.98 -0.92 -1.63
N ARG A 234 -9.12 -2.27 -1.63
CA ARG A 234 -8.03 -3.23 -1.42
C ARG A 234 -7.19 -2.90 -0.18
N ASP A 235 -5.93 -2.48 -0.35
CA ASP A 235 -5.00 -2.18 0.74
C ASP A 235 -5.28 -0.84 1.44
N ARG A 236 -6.03 0.06 0.79
CA ARG A 236 -6.51 1.33 1.37
C ARG A 236 -7.79 1.17 2.18
N PHE A 237 -8.34 -0.04 2.24
CA PHE A 237 -9.53 -0.30 3.05
C PHE A 237 -9.24 0.01 4.54
N PRO A 238 -10.14 0.72 5.24
CA PRO A 238 -9.91 1.09 6.63
C PRO A 238 -9.84 -0.16 7.52
N GLN A 239 -8.86 -0.18 8.42
CA GLN A 239 -8.63 -1.28 9.36
C GLN A 239 -8.32 -0.70 10.73
N ARG A 240 -8.83 -1.33 11.79
CA ARG A 240 -8.51 -0.94 13.19
C ARG A 240 -7.01 -0.97 13.46
N ALA A 241 -6.30 -1.97 12.92
CA ALA A 241 -4.85 -2.10 13.08
C ALA A 241 -4.04 -0.95 12.45
N LYS A 242 -4.62 -0.20 11.50
CA LYS A 242 -3.97 0.96 10.87
C LYS A 242 -4.33 2.28 11.54
N GLY A 243 -5.27 2.29 12.48
CA GLY A 243 -5.81 3.52 13.06
C GLY A 243 -6.86 4.24 12.21
N ASN A 244 -7.22 3.72 11.04
CA ASN A 244 -8.26 4.30 10.17
C ASN A 244 -9.71 4.07 10.65
N ILE A 245 -9.89 3.30 11.73
CA ILE A 245 -11.19 3.04 12.35
C ILE A 245 -11.11 3.39 13.82
N GLY A 246 -11.91 4.35 14.25
CA GLY A 246 -11.96 4.82 15.64
C GLY A 246 -13.25 5.58 15.95
N PRO A 247 -13.50 5.90 17.23
CA PRO A 247 -14.62 6.74 17.64
C PRO A 247 -14.34 8.23 17.34
N ASP A 248 -13.11 8.69 17.56
CA ASP A 248 -12.73 10.09 17.46
C ASP A 248 -12.22 10.46 16.06
N LEU A 249 -13.11 11.09 15.28
CA LEU A 249 -12.80 11.47 13.91
C LEU A 249 -11.67 12.50 13.81
N LYS A 250 -11.56 13.43 14.78
CA LYS A 250 -10.56 14.50 14.75
C LYS A 250 -9.14 13.97 14.95
N GLU A 251 -8.93 13.09 15.91
CA GLU A 251 -7.61 12.49 16.15
C GLU A 251 -7.15 11.66 14.95
N MET A 252 -8.07 10.88 14.38
CA MET A 252 -7.82 10.15 13.14
C MET A 252 -7.47 11.12 12.00
N TRP A 253 -8.24 12.19 11.84
CA TRP A 253 -7.99 13.18 10.81
C TRP A 253 -6.57 13.76 10.92
N ASP A 254 -6.17 14.18 12.12
CA ASP A 254 -4.85 14.76 12.34
C ASP A 254 -3.72 13.78 11.96
N LEU A 255 -3.90 12.49 12.26
CA LEU A 255 -2.93 11.45 11.91
C LEU A 255 -2.82 11.22 10.39
N PHE A 256 -3.92 11.28 9.64
CA PHE A 256 -3.89 11.00 8.20
C PHE A 256 -3.72 12.24 7.32
N TYR A 257 -4.08 13.42 7.81
CA TYR A 257 -3.94 14.68 7.09
C TYR A 257 -2.53 15.26 7.24
N TYR A 258 -1.99 15.27 8.46
CA TYR A 258 -0.64 15.75 8.74
C TYR A 258 0.41 14.63 8.79
N GLY A 259 -0.02 13.37 8.86
CA GLY A 259 0.90 12.24 8.90
C GLY A 259 1.47 11.85 7.54
N TYR A 260 2.66 11.28 7.61
CA TYR A 260 3.40 10.79 6.46
C TYR A 260 3.03 9.34 6.21
N CYS A 261 2.63 9.07 4.98
CA CYS A 261 2.18 7.75 4.57
C CYS A 261 3.26 7.09 3.75
N TYR A 262 3.65 5.89 4.16
CA TYR A 262 4.66 5.12 3.47
C TYR A 262 4.13 3.73 3.11
N GLU A 263 4.60 3.23 1.97
CA GLU A 263 4.24 1.92 1.46
C GLU A 263 5.50 1.17 1.05
N SER A 264 5.69 -0.03 1.59
CA SER A 264 6.80 -0.88 1.21
C SER A 264 6.49 -1.61 -0.10
N THR A 265 7.48 -1.71 -0.98
CA THR A 265 7.43 -2.55 -2.17
C THR A 265 8.16 -3.87 -1.93
N LYS A 266 7.72 -4.95 -2.59
CA LYS A 266 8.42 -6.24 -2.53
C LYS A 266 9.40 -6.34 -3.68
N LEU A 267 10.69 -6.44 -3.36
CA LEU A 267 11.72 -6.73 -4.35
C LEU A 267 11.84 -8.25 -4.58
N ALA A 268 11.78 -9.02 -3.50
CA ALA A 268 11.70 -10.48 -3.52
C ALA A 268 10.73 -10.95 -2.44
N ASP A 269 10.34 -12.23 -2.47
CA ASP A 269 9.40 -12.78 -1.49
C ASP A 269 9.83 -12.50 -0.03
N ALA A 270 11.14 -12.57 0.25
CA ALA A 270 11.73 -12.34 1.56
C ALA A 270 12.23 -10.90 1.79
N ILE A 271 12.33 -10.06 0.74
CA ILE A 271 12.99 -8.76 0.81
C ILE A 271 12.01 -7.65 0.42
N GLY A 272 11.73 -6.77 1.37
CA GLY A 272 11.01 -5.53 1.15
C GLY A 272 11.95 -4.36 0.90
N HIS A 273 11.47 -3.37 0.18
CA HIS A 273 12.09 -2.07 -0.06
C HIS A 273 11.14 -0.98 0.43
N LEU A 274 11.66 0.00 1.15
CA LEU A 274 10.86 1.07 1.73
C LEU A 274 11.66 2.37 1.67
N GLN A 275 11.11 3.38 0.99
CA GLN A 275 11.68 4.72 0.95
C GLN A 275 10.72 5.70 1.62
N VAL A 276 11.27 6.56 2.48
CA VAL A 276 10.49 7.49 3.30
C VAL A 276 11.20 8.85 3.34
N PRO A 277 10.49 9.99 3.26
CA PRO A 277 11.10 11.30 3.47
C PRO A 277 11.41 11.52 4.96
N LEU A 278 12.61 11.99 5.29
CA LEU A 278 13.00 12.32 6.67
C LEU A 278 12.75 13.79 7.03
N GLY A 279 12.98 14.68 6.08
CA GLY A 279 12.90 16.12 6.26
C GLY A 279 13.60 16.90 5.16
N LEU A 280 13.75 18.21 5.38
CA LEU A 280 14.51 19.09 4.49
C LEU A 280 15.99 19.07 4.83
N VAL A 281 16.85 19.34 3.84
CA VAL A 281 18.31 19.39 4.06
C VAL A 281 18.69 20.52 5.02
N GLU A 282 18.01 21.67 4.95
CA GLU A 282 18.23 22.84 5.82
C GLU A 282 17.89 22.59 7.30
N GLN A 283 17.09 21.56 7.62
CA GLN A 283 16.70 21.29 9.01
C GLN A 283 17.90 20.90 9.88
N PRO A 284 17.87 21.22 11.18
CA PRO A 284 18.93 20.84 12.09
C PRO A 284 19.00 19.31 12.24
N VAL A 285 20.21 18.82 12.50
CA VAL A 285 20.50 17.37 12.57
C VAL A 285 19.73 16.70 13.70
N GLU A 286 19.47 17.42 14.80
CA GLU A 286 18.72 16.92 15.95
C GLU A 286 17.26 16.60 15.61
N GLU A 287 16.55 17.52 14.95
CA GLU A 287 15.17 17.31 14.49
C GLU A 287 15.06 16.13 13.53
N LEU A 288 15.99 16.05 12.56
CA LEU A 288 16.06 14.93 11.63
C LEU A 288 16.35 13.59 12.35
N GLY A 289 17.15 13.63 13.42
CA GLY A 289 17.41 12.49 14.29
C GLY A 289 16.18 11.99 15.03
N GLU A 290 15.32 12.88 15.53
CA GLU A 290 14.06 12.53 16.18
C GLU A 290 13.03 11.95 15.20
N ASN A 291 12.92 12.55 14.01
CA ASN A 291 12.10 12.02 12.92
C ASN A 291 12.56 10.62 12.50
N PHE A 292 13.88 10.43 12.36
CA PHE A 292 14.48 9.14 12.04
C PHE A 292 14.13 8.07 13.08
N LYS A 293 14.31 8.36 14.38
CA LYS A 293 13.96 7.42 15.46
C LYS A 293 12.49 7.04 15.41
N SER A 294 11.62 8.02 15.23
CA SER A 294 10.17 7.81 15.13
C SER A 294 9.81 6.85 13.98
N TYR A 295 10.47 6.97 12.82
CA TYR A 295 10.28 6.04 11.72
C TYR A 295 10.78 4.64 12.03
N VAL A 296 12.01 4.51 12.56
CA VAL A 296 12.59 3.21 12.89
C VAL A 296 11.72 2.46 13.90
N ASP A 297 11.32 3.14 14.98
CA ASP A 297 10.48 2.55 16.03
C ASP A 297 9.13 2.09 15.47
N HIS A 298 8.47 2.94 14.67
CA HIS A 298 7.19 2.61 14.07
C HIS A 298 7.28 1.46 13.05
N ILE A 299 8.35 1.40 12.25
CA ILE A 299 8.58 0.31 11.30
C ILE A 299 8.87 -1.00 12.03
N CYS A 300 9.67 -0.95 13.09
CA CYS A 300 9.99 -2.11 13.92
C CYS A 300 8.76 -2.73 14.58
N GLN A 301 7.70 -1.96 14.88
CA GLN A 301 6.45 -2.49 15.45
C GLN A 301 5.72 -3.48 14.54
N HIS A 302 5.93 -3.42 13.22
CA HIS A 302 5.28 -4.34 12.28
C HIS A 302 5.81 -5.79 12.34
N ARG A 303 6.96 -6.03 12.99
CA ARG A 303 7.55 -7.36 13.12
C ARG A 303 8.07 -7.59 14.54
N PRO A 304 7.78 -8.74 15.17
CA PRO A 304 8.31 -9.04 16.49
C PRO A 304 9.83 -9.22 16.46
N VAL A 305 10.52 -8.68 17.48
CA VAL A 305 11.99 -8.71 17.64
C VAL A 305 12.58 -10.13 17.65
N ALA A 306 11.81 -11.12 18.12
CA ALA A 306 12.23 -12.52 18.19
C ALA A 306 12.61 -13.15 16.83
N LEU A 307 12.23 -12.53 15.71
CA LEU A 307 12.57 -12.99 14.36
C LEU A 307 13.91 -12.47 13.86
N GLY A 308 14.63 -11.67 14.66
CA GLY A 308 15.85 -10.98 14.27
C GLY A 308 15.58 -9.56 13.73
N PRO A 309 16.62 -8.88 13.23
CA PRO A 309 16.53 -7.48 12.83
C PRO A 309 15.57 -7.36 11.64
N PHE A 310 14.62 -6.44 11.75
CA PHE A 310 13.63 -6.24 10.68
C PHE A 310 14.20 -5.43 9.52
N ILE A 311 14.97 -4.39 9.83
CA ILE A 311 15.67 -3.56 8.85
C ILE A 311 17.07 -4.18 8.65
N GLN A 312 17.41 -4.53 7.41
CA GLN A 312 18.69 -5.15 7.04
C GLN A 312 19.75 -4.10 6.66
N SER A 313 19.33 -3.03 6.00
CA SER A 313 20.22 -1.97 5.51
C SER A 313 19.45 -0.66 5.41
N MET A 314 20.12 0.44 5.75
CA MET A 314 19.59 1.80 5.66
C MET A 314 20.55 2.68 4.88
N LYS A 315 20.00 3.56 4.06
CA LYS A 315 20.75 4.56 3.29
C LYS A 315 20.07 5.92 3.36
N VAL A 316 20.86 6.98 3.40
CA VAL A 316 20.37 8.36 3.29
C VAL A 316 20.66 8.89 1.89
N LEU A 317 19.63 9.43 1.24
CA LEU A 317 19.70 10.00 -0.10
C LEU A 317 19.14 11.41 -0.09
N ALA A 318 19.70 12.32 -0.88
CA ALA A 318 19.19 13.68 -1.04
C ALA A 318 19.18 14.10 -2.52
N PRO A 319 18.14 13.77 -3.30
CA PRO A 319 18.04 14.19 -4.70
C PRO A 319 18.13 15.73 -4.82
N PRO A 320 18.88 16.29 -5.79
CA PRO A 320 19.47 15.67 -6.99
C PRO A 320 20.87 15.06 -6.80
N SER A 321 21.40 15.01 -5.57
CA SER A 321 22.71 14.41 -5.34
C SER A 321 22.70 12.91 -5.70
N PRO A 322 23.75 12.40 -6.37
CA PRO A 322 23.91 10.97 -6.64
C PRO A 322 24.51 10.20 -5.45
N GLU A 323 24.80 10.89 -4.34
CA GLU A 323 25.48 10.31 -3.20
C GLU A 323 24.51 9.50 -2.33
N GLU A 324 24.92 8.29 -1.98
CA GLU A 324 24.20 7.41 -1.06
C GLU A 324 25.11 7.10 0.13
N PHE A 325 24.68 7.48 1.33
CA PHE A 325 25.41 7.16 2.56
C PHE A 325 24.74 6.00 3.27
N ILE A 326 25.48 4.91 3.48
CA ILE A 326 24.99 3.73 4.21
C ILE A 326 25.10 4.01 5.71
N ILE A 327 24.03 3.78 6.46
CA ILE A 327 23.98 4.00 7.91
C ILE A 327 24.31 2.69 8.65
N ARG A 328 24.97 2.78 9.80
CA ARG A 328 25.09 1.67 10.75
C ARG A 328 23.73 1.29 11.32
N VAL A 329 23.26 0.08 11.04
CA VAL A 329 21.92 -0.39 11.44
C VAL A 329 21.91 -0.90 12.88
N GLU A 330 23.05 -1.38 13.35
CA GLU A 330 23.23 -1.97 14.69
C GLU A 330 22.87 -0.98 15.81
N ASP A 331 23.17 0.32 15.60
CA ASP A 331 22.95 1.38 16.60
C ASP A 331 21.47 1.69 16.87
N TYR A 332 20.57 1.37 15.93
CA TYR A 332 19.18 1.87 15.94
C TYR A 332 18.11 0.78 15.97
N VAL A 333 18.41 -0.42 15.46
CA VAL A 333 17.39 -1.44 15.21
C VAL A 333 17.55 -2.60 16.20
N PRO A 334 16.50 -2.96 16.95
CA PRO A 334 16.58 -4.09 17.89
C PRO A 334 16.65 -5.42 17.14
N GLY A 335 17.40 -6.38 17.69
CA GLY A 335 17.44 -7.77 17.22
C GLY A 335 18.74 -8.20 16.54
N PHE A 336 19.74 -7.32 16.44
CA PHE A 336 21.12 -7.77 16.20
C PHE A 336 21.59 -8.52 17.45
N LYS A 337 21.98 -9.78 17.27
CA LYS A 337 22.74 -10.50 18.28
C LYS A 337 24.14 -9.91 18.23
N SER A 338 24.62 -9.35 19.34
CA SER A 338 26.04 -9.04 19.50
C SER A 338 26.81 -10.35 19.35
N GLU A 339 27.65 -10.46 18.32
CA GLU A 339 28.46 -11.65 18.04
C GLU A 339 29.45 -11.95 19.19
N ASP A 340 29.65 -11.00 20.12
CA ASP A 340 30.58 -11.10 21.25
C ASP A 340 30.10 -11.96 22.44
N VAL A 341 28.90 -12.55 22.41
CA VAL A 341 28.38 -13.38 23.53
C VAL A 341 28.23 -14.86 23.14
N ASP A 342 28.18 -15.16 21.85
CA ASP A 342 28.02 -16.55 21.37
C ASP A 342 29.38 -17.29 21.26
N SER A 343 30.53 -16.59 21.28
CA SER A 343 31.86 -17.22 21.33
C SER A 343 32.15 -17.90 22.68
N ASP A 344 31.74 -17.27 23.77
CA ASP A 344 32.08 -17.74 25.13
C ASP A 344 31.17 -18.92 25.55
N ALA A 345 29.96 -18.99 25.00
CA ALA A 345 29.01 -20.07 25.28
C ALA A 345 29.35 -21.39 24.54
N GLU A 346 30.05 -21.32 23.40
CA GLU A 346 30.54 -22.52 22.70
C GLU A 346 31.84 -23.04 23.34
N GLU A 347 32.71 -22.17 23.86
CA GLU A 347 33.93 -22.59 24.58
C GLU A 347 33.63 -23.21 25.96
N GLU A 348 32.66 -22.71 26.73
CA GLU A 348 32.27 -23.32 28.01
C GLU A 348 31.60 -24.70 27.85
N ALA A 349 30.89 -24.92 26.74
CA ALA A 349 30.26 -26.20 26.44
C ALA A 349 31.26 -27.30 26.03
N GLU A 350 32.39 -26.91 25.42
CA GLU A 350 33.49 -27.84 25.12
C GLU A 350 34.37 -28.12 26.35
N ALA A 351 34.51 -27.17 27.28
CA ALA A 351 35.30 -27.35 28.50
C ALA A 351 34.66 -28.28 29.56
N LEU A 352 33.33 -28.44 29.54
CA LEU A 352 32.60 -29.35 30.44
C LEU A 352 32.41 -30.77 29.88
N GLY A 353 32.92 -31.04 28.68
CA GLY A 353 32.77 -32.31 27.96
C GLY A 353 34.02 -33.20 27.89
N GLN A 354 35.10 -32.89 28.61
CA GLN A 354 36.32 -33.71 28.69
C GLN A 354 36.51 -34.39 30.05
#